data_AF-A0A933QBV4-F1
#
_entry.id   AF-A0A933QBV4-F1
#
_cell.length_a   1.000
_cell.length_b   1.000
_cell.length_c   1.000
_cell.angle_alpha   90.00
_cell.angle_beta   90.00
_cell.angle_gamma   90.00
#
_symmetry.space_group_name_H-M   'P 1'
#
loop_
_entity.id
_entity.type
_entity.pdbx_description
1 polymer ?
#
loop_
_entity_poly.entity_id
_entity_poly.type
_entity_poly.pdbx_seq_one_letter_code
_entity_poly.pdbx_strand_id
1 'polypeptide(L)'
;MFNKQKLSLAKEAERRGEPKTVFLPVNGSYYSQVSGRIFSIVRKYIRVVEQTSIDEAYLDLSFCDDSSSGMKFFGLCNSLRSFHSLRASAFTLSLRRAQMQRSSKFIFLSIMRSNHLF
;
A
#
# COMPACT_ATOMS: atom_id res chain seq x y z
N MET A 1 10.72 4.51 23.44
CA MET A 1 10.32 4.46 24.87
C MET A 1 8.88 3.92 24.96
N PHE A 2 8.66 2.79 25.62
CA PHE A 2 7.30 2.27 25.86
C PHE A 2 6.65 3.08 26.98
N ASN A 3 5.52 3.72 26.68
CA ASN A 3 4.85 4.65 27.59
C ASN A 3 3.83 3.91 28.48
N LYS A 4 3.88 4.10 29.80
CA LYS A 4 2.91 3.57 30.77
C LYS A 4 1.46 3.89 30.40
N GLN A 5 1.22 5.04 29.74
CA GLN A 5 -0.11 5.44 29.26
C GLN A 5 -0.70 4.45 28.24
N LYS A 6 0.11 3.93 27.30
CA LYS A 6 -0.37 2.99 26.27
C LYS A 6 -0.84 1.66 26.88
N LEU A 7 -0.13 1.19 27.91
CA LEU A 7 -0.52 -0.02 28.64
C LEU A 7 -1.82 0.19 29.42
N SER A 8 -2.03 1.38 30.00
CA SER A 8 -3.28 1.72 30.67
C SER A 8 -4.46 1.70 29.70
N LEU A 9 -4.28 2.24 28.49
CA LEU A 9 -5.31 2.24 27.44
C LEU A 9 -5.67 0.81 26.99
N ALA A 10 -4.67 -0.06 26.77
CA ALA A 10 -4.92 -1.46 26.41
C ALA A 10 -5.73 -2.19 27.49
N LYS A 11 -5.39 -1.99 28.77
CA LYS A 11 -6.10 -2.59 29.91
C LYS A 11 -7.53 -2.07 30.09
N GLU A 12 -7.76 -0.80 29.75
CA GLU A 12 -9.10 -0.20 29.79
C GLU A 12 -9.98 -0.74 28.67
N ALA A 13 -9.44 -0.84 27.45
CA ALA A 13 -10.12 -1.48 26.32
C ALA A 13 -10.54 -2.93 26.66
N GLU A 14 -9.63 -3.71 27.25
CA GLU A 14 -9.92 -5.07 27.71
C GLU A 14 -11.03 -5.10 28.77
N ARG A 15 -11.03 -4.17 29.75
CA ARG A 15 -12.11 -4.05 30.74
C ARG A 15 -13.47 -3.70 30.13
N ARG A 16 -13.49 -3.01 28.99
CA ARG A 16 -14.71 -2.68 28.24
C ARG A 16 -15.17 -3.81 27.30
N GLY A 17 -14.46 -4.94 27.27
CA GLY A 17 -14.75 -6.06 26.37
C GLY A 17 -14.34 -5.81 24.91
N GLU A 18 -13.47 -4.83 24.66
CA GLU A 18 -12.94 -4.56 23.33
C GLU A 18 -11.84 -5.58 22.94
N PRO A 19 -11.54 -5.74 21.64
CA PRO A 19 -10.44 -6.60 21.20
C PRO A 19 -9.12 -6.27 21.90
N LYS A 20 -8.40 -7.32 22.31
CA LYS A 20 -7.10 -7.19 22.95
C LYS A 20 -6.14 -6.41 22.05
N THR A 21 -5.64 -5.29 22.56
CA THR A 21 -4.79 -4.37 21.80
C THR A 21 -3.34 -4.47 22.25
N VAL A 22 -2.42 -4.66 21.31
CA VAL A 22 -0.97 -4.63 21.56
C VAL A 22 -0.37 -3.42 20.86
N PHE A 23 0.39 -2.60 21.59
CA PHE A 23 1.12 -1.48 21.02
C PHE A 23 2.52 -1.93 20.63
N LEU A 24 2.90 -1.75 19.37
CA LEU A 24 4.24 -2.03 18.88
C LEU A 24 5.06 -0.74 18.76
N PRO A 25 6.39 -0.79 18.94
CA PRO A 25 7.24 0.35 18.66
C PRO A 25 7.25 0.64 17.15
N VAL A 26 7.29 1.92 16.79
CA VAL A 26 7.44 2.32 15.39
C VAL A 26 8.87 2.02 14.93
N ASN A 27 9.01 1.39 13.76
CA ASN A 27 10.30 1.20 13.10
C ASN A 27 10.28 1.85 11.71
N GLY A 28 10.41 3.18 11.68
CA GLY A 28 10.35 3.96 10.43
C GLY A 28 11.38 3.52 9.40
N SER A 29 12.63 3.24 9.83
CA SER A 29 13.69 2.78 8.93
C SER A 29 13.33 1.47 8.23
N TYR A 30 12.73 0.51 8.95
CA TYR A 30 12.29 -0.73 8.36
C TYR A 30 11.17 -0.50 7.35
N TYR A 31 10.16 0.31 7.70
CA TYR A 31 9.08 0.65 6.77
C TYR A 31 9.60 1.34 5.51
N SER A 32 10.56 2.28 5.63
CA SER A 32 11.15 2.97 4.48
C SER A 32 11.95 2.02 3.60
N GLN A 33 12.70 1.09 4.20
CA GLN A 33 13.44 0.07 3.44
C GLN A 33 12.50 -0.85 2.67
N VAL A 34 11.44 -1.33 3.32
CA VAL A 34 10.43 -2.19 2.69
C VAL A 34 9.71 -1.44 1.56
N SER A 35 9.28 -0.20 1.83
CA SER A 35 8.68 0.69 0.83
C SER A 35 9.57 0.84 -0.41
N GLY A 36 10.85 1.16 -0.21
CA GLY A 36 11.82 1.29 -1.29
C GLY A 36 11.92 0.03 -2.15
N ARG A 37 11.98 -1.15 -1.54
CA ARG A 37 11.98 -2.44 -2.25
C ARG A 37 10.71 -2.65 -3.07
N ILE A 38 9.54 -2.32 -2.52
CA ILE A 38 8.27 -2.44 -3.23
C ILE A 38 8.24 -1.50 -4.44
N PHE A 39 8.55 -0.21 -4.24
CA PHE A 39 8.58 0.75 -5.34
C PHE A 39 9.62 0.42 -6.40
N SER A 40 10.71 -0.27 -6.02
CA SER A 40 11.69 -0.81 -6.97
C SER A 40 11.07 -1.87 -7.90
N ILE A 41 10.12 -2.68 -7.39
CA ILE A 41 9.35 -3.63 -8.20
C ILE A 41 8.34 -2.88 -9.07
N VAL A 42 7.59 -1.94 -8.50
CA VAL A 42 6.58 -1.15 -9.22
C VAL A 42 7.19 -0.45 -10.45
N ARG A 43 8.36 0.19 -10.28
CA ARG A 43 9.06 0.91 -11.36
C ARG A 43 9.58 0.01 -12.49
N LYS A 44 9.59 -1.33 -12.32
CA LYS A 44 9.88 -2.27 -13.42
C LYS A 44 8.69 -2.41 -14.38
N TYR A 45 7.47 -2.22 -13.89
CA TYR A 45 6.24 -2.40 -14.66
C TYR A 45 5.66 -1.06 -15.13
N ILE A 46 5.86 0.00 -14.35
CA ILE A 46 5.23 1.31 -14.54
C ILE A 46 6.31 2.37 -14.73
N ARG A 47 6.24 3.11 -15.83
CA ARG A 47 7.22 4.14 -16.18
C ARG A 47 7.05 5.42 -15.35
N VAL A 48 5.81 5.85 -15.14
CA VAL A 48 5.48 7.08 -14.39
C VAL A 48 4.77 6.68 -13.11
N VAL A 49 5.45 6.94 -11.98
CA VAL A 49 5.00 6.60 -10.63
C VAL A 49 5.12 7.84 -9.77
N GLU A 50 3.99 8.36 -9.30
CA GLU A 50 3.91 9.45 -8.34
C GLU A 50 3.65 8.86 -6.95
N GLN A 51 4.69 8.80 -6.12
CA GLN A 51 4.58 8.28 -4.77
C GLN A 51 4.00 9.35 -3.83
N THR A 52 2.86 9.06 -3.21
CA THR A 52 2.15 9.99 -2.31
C THR A 52 2.48 9.75 -0.85
N SER A 53 2.84 8.51 -0.49
CA SER A 53 3.23 8.12 0.87
C SER A 53 4.23 6.96 0.86
N ILE A 54 4.55 6.41 2.04
CA ILE A 54 5.40 5.23 2.17
C ILE A 54 4.77 3.95 1.56
N ASP A 55 3.46 3.90 1.45
CA ASP A 55 2.70 2.74 0.98
C ASP A 55 1.71 3.05 -0.15
N GLU A 56 1.69 4.30 -0.65
CA GLU A 56 0.74 4.76 -1.66
C GLU A 56 1.40 5.45 -2.86
N ALA A 57 0.85 5.21 -4.04
CA ALA A 57 1.25 5.91 -5.27
C ALA A 57 0.18 5.90 -6.36
N TYR A 58 0.23 6.90 -7.24
CA TYR A 58 -0.42 6.90 -8.53
C TYR A 58 0.49 6.30 -9.61
N LEU A 59 -0.08 5.41 -10.41
CA LEU A 59 0.59 4.66 -11.47
C LEU A 59 -0.03 5.05 -12.81
N ASP A 60 0.76 5.64 -13.71
CA ASP A 60 0.29 5.92 -15.07
C ASP A 60 0.35 4.66 -15.92
N LEU A 61 -0.80 4.27 -16.48
CA LEU A 61 -0.99 3.19 -17.43
C LEU A 61 -1.48 3.68 -18.80
N SER A 62 -1.49 5.00 -19.03
CA SER A 62 -1.87 5.61 -20.31
C SER A 62 -1.04 5.09 -21.48
N PHE A 63 0.20 4.68 -21.22
CA PHE A 63 1.12 4.09 -22.19
C PHE A 63 0.76 2.65 -22.62
N CYS A 64 -0.30 2.06 -22.06
CA CYS A 64 -0.73 0.70 -22.35
C CYS A 64 -2.10 0.70 -23.03
N ASP A 65 -2.23 -0.08 -24.10
CA ASP A 65 -3.52 -0.43 -24.70
C ASP A 65 -4.35 -1.25 -23.71
N ASP A 66 -5.69 -1.19 -23.80
CA ASP A 66 -6.61 -1.76 -22.80
C ASP A 66 -6.33 -3.23 -22.44
N SER A 67 -5.99 -4.05 -23.43
CA SER A 67 -5.63 -5.45 -23.24
C SER A 67 -4.29 -5.62 -22.49
N SER A 68 -3.32 -4.76 -22.77
CA SER A 68 -1.97 -4.81 -22.22
C SER A 68 -1.87 -4.21 -20.80
N SER A 69 -2.71 -3.22 -20.48
CA SER A 69 -2.80 -2.62 -19.15
C SER A 69 -3.14 -3.66 -18.10
N GLY A 70 -4.13 -4.53 -18.39
CA GLY A 70 -4.54 -5.62 -17.50
C GLY A 70 -3.43 -6.64 -17.25
N MET A 71 -2.69 -7.03 -18.29
CA MET A 71 -1.57 -7.99 -18.16
C MET A 71 -0.41 -7.44 -17.34
N LYS A 72 -0.01 -6.17 -17.55
CA LYS A 72 1.06 -5.54 -16.75
C LYS A 72 0.65 -5.37 -15.30
N PHE A 73 -0.60 -4.96 -15.06
CA PHE A 73 -1.15 -4.85 -13.72
C PHE A 73 -1.20 -6.21 -13.00
N PHE A 74 -1.63 -7.26 -13.71
CA PHE A 74 -1.63 -8.62 -13.18
C PHE A 74 -0.20 -9.11 -12.86
N GLY A 75 0.75 -8.86 -13.74
CA GLY A 75 2.18 -9.17 -13.53
C GLY A 75 2.77 -8.42 -12.34
N LEU A 76 2.43 -7.14 -12.18
CA LEU A 76 2.79 -6.34 -11.00
C LEU A 76 2.22 -6.96 -9.74
N CYS A 77 0.92 -7.26 -9.71
CA CYS A 77 0.26 -7.86 -8.54
C CYS A 77 0.90 -9.21 -8.16
N ASN A 78 1.25 -10.05 -9.14
CA ASN A 78 1.94 -11.31 -8.89
C ASN A 78 3.34 -11.11 -8.31
N SER A 79 4.09 -10.12 -8.81
CA SER A 79 5.42 -9.79 -8.30
C SER A 79 5.41 -9.17 -6.92
N LEU A 80 4.33 -8.46 -6.56
CA LEU A 80 4.12 -7.96 -5.20
C LEU A 80 3.70 -9.08 -4.24
N ARG A 81 2.91 -10.06 -4.71
CA ARG A 81 2.51 -11.23 -3.91
C ARG A 81 3.66 -12.17 -3.57
N SER A 82 4.67 -12.30 -4.43
CA SER A 82 5.87 -13.10 -4.13
C SER A 82 6.72 -12.48 -3.02
N PHE A 83 6.51 -11.20 -2.70
CA PHE A 83 6.98 -10.60 -1.45
C PHE A 83 6.12 -11.13 -0.28
N HIS A 84 6.59 -12.24 0.31
CA HIS A 84 5.93 -13.13 1.29
C HIS A 84 5.19 -12.49 2.50
N SER A 85 5.21 -11.16 2.65
CA SER A 85 4.61 -10.44 3.79
C SER A 85 3.64 -9.33 3.39
N LEU A 86 3.30 -9.17 2.10
CA LEU A 86 2.49 -8.05 1.63
C LEU A 86 1.27 -8.53 0.85
N ARG A 87 0.09 -8.02 1.20
CA ARG A 87 -1.08 -8.06 0.33
C ARG A 87 -1.26 -6.69 -0.27
N ALA A 88 -0.84 -6.51 -1.52
CA ALA A 88 -1.15 -5.28 -2.24
C ALA A 88 -2.63 -5.31 -2.66
N SER A 89 -3.41 -4.31 -2.26
CA SER A 89 -4.75 -4.07 -2.76
C SER A 89 -4.68 -2.89 -3.71
N ALA A 90 -4.72 -3.17 -5.01
CA ALA A 90 -4.74 -2.11 -6.00
C ALA A 90 -6.19 -1.94 -6.51
N PHE A 91 -6.70 -0.71 -6.39
CA PHE A 91 -8.01 -0.35 -6.89
C PHE A 91 -7.83 0.43 -8.18
N THR A 92 -8.48 -0.04 -9.25
CA THR A 92 -8.58 0.75 -10.48
C THR A 92 -9.45 1.96 -10.18
N LEU A 93 -8.82 3.12 -9.97
CA LEU A 93 -9.53 4.37 -9.74
C LEU A 93 -9.99 4.91 -11.09
N SER A 94 -11.11 4.38 -11.58
CA SER A 94 -11.88 5.07 -12.62
C SER A 94 -12.48 6.33 -11.99
N LEU A 95 -11.81 7.47 -12.20
CA LEU A 95 -12.28 8.84 -11.93
C LEU A 95 -12.32 9.32 -10.46
N ARG A 96 -11.30 10.11 -10.07
CA ARG A 96 -11.58 11.41 -9.42
C ARG A 96 -11.19 12.53 -10.38
N ARG A 97 -12.21 13.13 -10.98
CA ARG A 97 -12.15 14.34 -11.81
C ARG A 97 -11.84 15.55 -10.95
N ALA A 98 -10.63 16.10 -11.07
CA ALA A 98 -10.40 17.53 -11.14
C ALA A 98 -8.96 17.75 -11.63
N GLN A 99 -8.79 18.40 -12.80
CA GLN A 99 -7.50 18.90 -13.33
C GLN A 99 -6.52 17.89 -13.96
N MET A 100 -6.95 17.04 -14.89
CA MET A 100 -6.06 16.64 -16.00
C MET A 100 -6.86 16.08 -17.18
N GLN A 101 -6.70 16.69 -18.35
CA GLN A 101 -7.47 16.42 -19.56
C GLN A 101 -7.09 15.07 -20.20
N ARG A 102 -8.13 14.37 -20.68
CA ARG A 102 -8.20 13.39 -21.79
C ARG A 102 -7.06 12.36 -21.92
N SER A 103 -7.44 11.08 -21.80
CA SER A 103 -6.75 9.84 -22.23
C SER A 103 -5.92 9.05 -21.21
N SER A 104 -5.67 9.58 -20.02
CA SER A 104 -4.69 8.95 -19.13
C SER A 104 -5.31 7.93 -18.18
N LYS A 105 -4.99 6.64 -18.37
CA LYS A 105 -5.36 5.55 -17.46
C LYS A 105 -4.45 5.63 -16.23
N PHE A 106 -5.00 5.88 -15.05
CA PHE A 106 -4.23 5.87 -13.81
C PHE A 106 -4.77 4.83 -12.84
N ILE A 107 -3.88 4.19 -12.09
CA ILE A 107 -4.24 3.30 -10.98
C ILE A 107 -3.67 3.85 -9.69
N PHE A 108 -4.49 3.81 -8.63
CA PHE A 108 -4.02 4.06 -7.29
C PHE A 108 -3.60 2.74 -6.64
N LEU A 109 -2.33 2.66 -6.29
CA LEU A 109 -1.76 1.53 -5.57
C LEU A 109 -1.68 1.91 -4.09
N SER A 110 -2.36 1.13 -3.24
CA SER A 110 -2.21 1.17 -1.79
C SER A 110 -1.71 -0.19 -1.31
N ILE A 111 -0.55 -0.19 -0.66
CA ILE A 111 0.11 -1.41 -0.17
C ILE A 111 -0.26 -1.56 1.30
N MET A 112 -1.48 -2.03 1.53
CA MET A 112 -1.98 -2.32 2.87
C MET A 112 -1.30 -3.58 3.45
N ARG A 113 -1.05 -3.57 4.76
CA ARG A 113 -0.59 -4.76 5.48
C ARG A 113 -1.73 -5.78 5.54
N SER A 114 -1.44 -7.07 5.35
CA SER A 114 -2.42 -8.14 5.61
C SER A 114 -2.58 -8.34 7.11
N ASN A 115 -3.81 -8.23 7.62
CA ASN A 115 -4.19 -8.40 9.03
C ASN A 115 -4.13 -9.86 9.54
N HIS A 116 -3.13 -10.66 9.13
CA HIS A 116 -3.00 -12.06 9.59
C HIS A 116 -1.77 -12.35 10.47
N LEU A 117 -1.16 -11.33 11.04
CA LEU A 117 -0.22 -11.46 12.16
C LEU A 117 -0.42 -10.26 13.07
N PHE A 118 -1.44 -10.35 13.93
CA PHE A 118 -1.42 -10.28 15.39
C PHE A 118 -2.86 -10.34 15.90
#